data_AF-A0A351KTA3-F1
#
_entry.id   AF-A0A351KTA3-F1
#
_cell.length_a   1.000
_cell.length_b   1.000
_cell.length_c   1.000
_cell.angle_alpha   90.00
_cell.angle_beta   90.00
_cell.angle_gamma   90.00
#
_symmetry.space_group_name_H-M   'P 1'
#
loop_
_entity.id
_entity.type
_entity.pdbx_description
1 polymer ?
#
loop_
_entity_poly.entity_id
_entity_poly.type
_entity_poly.pdbx_seq_one_letter_code
_entity_poly.pdbx_strand_id
1 'polypeptide(L)' 'LVDMAHVAGLVAAGAYPSPVAIADVTTTTTHKTLRGPRGGLILAKANEEIEKKLNSL' A
#
# COMPACT_ATOMS: atom_id res chain seq x y z
N LEU A 1 -1.13 4.54 -9.63
CA LEU A 1 -1.53 4.65 -8.21
C LEU A 1 -2.70 3.72 -7.95
N VAL A 2 -2.66 2.94 -6.87
CA VAL A 2 -3.79 2.09 -6.41
C VAL A 2 -4.01 2.32 -4.91
N ASP A 3 -5.26 2.48 -4.48
CA ASP A 3 -5.65 2.46 -3.07
C ASP A 3 -6.33 1.11 -2.77
N MET A 4 -5.73 0.34 -1.86
CA MET A 4 -6.23 -0.99 -1.46
C MET A 4 -6.80 -1.04 -0.04
N ALA A 5 -7.16 0.10 0.56
CA ALA A 5 -7.54 0.21 1.96
C ALA A 5 -8.58 -0.83 2.42
N HIS A 6 -9.61 -1.10 1.62
CA HIS A 6 -10.68 -2.04 1.99
C HIS A 6 -10.27 -3.52 1.82
N VAL A 7 -9.31 -3.83 0.94
CA VAL A 7 -8.96 -5.21 0.57
C VAL A 7 -7.55 -5.62 1.03
N ALA A 8 -6.81 -4.75 1.71
CA ALA A 8 -5.42 -4.98 2.10
C ALA A 8 -5.20 -6.26 2.93
N GLY A 9 -6.15 -6.66 3.77
CA GLY A 9 -6.08 -7.94 4.47
C GLY A 9 -6.24 -9.16 3.55
N LEU A 10 -7.09 -9.05 2.53
CA LEU A 10 -7.28 -10.10 1.54
C LEU A 10 -6.05 -10.25 0.64
N VAL A 11 -5.41 -9.11 0.29
CA VAL A 11 -4.13 -9.09 -0.43
C VAL A 11 -3.03 -9.75 0.42
N ALA A 12 -2.92 -9.40 1.70
CA ALA A 12 -1.92 -9.99 2.61
C ALA A 12 -2.14 -11.50 2.84
N ALA A 13 -3.39 -11.95 2.80
CA ALA A 13 -3.75 -13.37 2.92
C ALA A 13 -3.61 -14.16 1.59
N GLY A 14 -3.25 -13.51 0.48
CA GLY A 14 -3.16 -14.15 -0.85
C GLY A 14 -4.53 -14.50 -1.47
N ALA A 15 -5.63 -14.02 -0.89
CA ALA A 15 -7.00 -14.27 -1.36
C ALA A 15 -7.50 -13.22 -2.37
N TYR A 16 -6.72 -12.17 -2.63
CA TYR A 16 -7.01 -11.12 -3.60
C TYR A 16 -5.72 -10.74 -4.35
N PRO A 17 -5.75 -10.47 -5.67
CA PRO A 17 -4.56 -10.12 -6.44
C PRO A 17 -3.82 -8.91 -5.87
N SER A 18 -2.48 -8.99 -5.80
CA SER A 18 -1.67 -7.91 -5.24
C SER A 18 -1.40 -6.81 -6.28
N PRO A 19 -1.75 -5.54 -5.98
CA PRO A 19 -1.41 -4.41 -6.85
C PRO A 19 0.05 -3.96 -6.69
N VAL A 20 0.76 -4.43 -5.65
CA VAL A 20 2.11 -3.95 -5.26
C VAL A 20 3.16 -4.19 -6.35
N ALA A 21 3.03 -5.27 -7.13
CA ALA A 21 3.95 -5.60 -8.22
C ALA A 21 3.64 -4.86 -9.53
N ILE A 22 2.47 -4.23 -9.65
CA ILE A 22 1.99 -3.62 -10.89
C ILE A 22 2.09 -2.10 -10.80
N ALA A 23 1.50 -1.53 -9.74
CA ALA A 23 1.44 -0.09 -9.53
C ALA A 23 2.80 0.46 -9.06
N ASP A 24 3.13 1.68 -9.50
CA ASP A 24 4.34 2.36 -9.03
C ASP A 24 4.23 2.80 -7.57
N VAL A 25 3.00 3.11 -7.14
CA VAL A 25 2.65 3.47 -5.75
C VAL A 25 1.31 2.82 -5.39
N THR A 26 1.26 2.18 -4.22
CA THR A 26 0.08 1.60 -3.59
C THR A 26 -0.12 2.18 -2.20
N THR A 27 -1.31 2.69 -1.91
CA THR A 27 -1.69 3.22 -0.60
C THR A 27 -2.69 2.29 0.11
N THR A 28 -2.69 2.31 1.44
CA THR A 28 -3.67 1.56 2.22
C THR A 28 -3.88 2.14 3.61
N THR A 29 -4.99 1.77 4.24
CA THR A 29 -5.20 1.95 5.68
C THR A 29 -4.89 0.66 6.42
N THR A 30 -4.29 0.76 7.59
CA THR A 30 -3.92 -0.41 8.40
C THR A 30 -5.11 -1.04 9.14
N HIS A 31 -6.22 -0.33 9.34
CA HIS A 31 -7.28 -0.72 10.29
C HIS A 31 -8.52 -1.43 9.70
N LYS A 32 -8.62 -1.55 8.37
CA LYS A 32 -9.76 -2.24 7.74
C LYS A 32 -9.52 -3.75 7.73
N THR A 33 -9.55 -4.39 6.57
CA THR A 33 -9.32 -5.85 6.47
C THR A 33 -7.92 -6.26 6.93
N LEU A 34 -6.94 -5.35 6.94
CA LEU A 34 -5.59 -5.59 7.49
C LEU A 34 -5.55 -5.62 9.04
N ARG A 35 -6.62 -5.16 9.72
CA ARG A 35 -6.89 -5.35 11.16
C ARG A 35 -5.80 -4.86 12.14
N GLY A 36 -5.03 -3.84 11.75
CA GLY A 36 -4.09 -3.12 12.59
C GLY A 36 -4.67 -1.86 13.27
N PRO A 37 -3.84 -1.04 13.92
CA PRO A 37 -4.26 0.24 14.50
C PRO A 37 -4.68 1.24 13.40
N ARG A 38 -5.39 2.32 13.78
CA ARG A 38 -5.79 3.37 12.82
C ARG A 38 -4.57 4.16 12.34
N GLY A 39 -4.18 3.92 11.09
CA GLY A 39 -3.09 4.61 10.40
C GLY A 39 -3.14 4.38 8.88
N GLY A 40 -2.19 5.00 8.19
CA GLY A 40 -1.96 4.86 6.75
C GLY A 40 -0.59 4.24 6.47
N LEU A 41 -0.47 3.60 5.31
CA LEU A 41 0.76 3.00 4.81
C LEU A 41 0.90 3.28 3.31
N ILE A 42 2.11 3.61 2.88
CA ILE A 42 2.48 3.80 1.47
C ILE A 42 3.52 2.73 1.11
N LEU A 43 3.27 2.01 0.02
CA LEU A 43 4.21 1.09 -0.61
C LEU A 43 4.51 1.61 -2.01
N ALA A 44 5.77 1.60 -2.41
CA ALA A 44 6.19 2.04 -3.74
C ALA A 44 7.24 1.08 -4.31
N LYS A 45 7.39 1.07 -5.63
CA LYS A 45 8.54 0.43 -6.26
C LYS A 45 9.82 1.13 -5.81
N ALA A 46 10.89 0.35 -5.66
CA ALA A 46 12.23 0.88 -5.37
C ALA A 46 12.66 1.80 -6.53
N ASN A 47 12.66 3.10 -6.27
CA ASN A 47 12.93 4.17 -7.23
C ASN A 47 13.28 5.44 -6.46
N GLU A 48 14.52 5.92 -6.63
CA GLU A 48 15.07 7.05 -5.90
C GLU A 48 14.26 8.35 -6.08
N GLU A 49 13.67 8.58 -7.25
CA GLU A 49 12.83 9.76 -7.51
C GLU A 49 11.51 9.69 -6.73
N ILE A 50 10.89 8.51 -6.69
CA ILE A 50 9.63 8.30 -5.97
C ILE A 50 9.87 8.34 -4.45
N GLU A 51 10.93 7.69 -3.97
CA GLU A 51 11.31 7.66 -2.56
C GLU A 51 11.59 9.07 -2.02
N LYS A 52 12.35 9.89 -2.78
CA LYS A 52 12.59 11.29 -2.39
C LYS A 52 11.30 12.09 -2.33
N LYS A 53 10.42 11.97 -3.34
CA LYS A 53 9.13 12.69 -3.37
C LYS A 53 8.17 12.29 -2.25
N LEU A 54 8.15 11.02 -1.86
CA LEU A 54 7.28 10.53 -0.78
C LEU A 54 7.81 10.92 0.60
N ASN A 55 9.12 11.07 0.76
CA ASN A 55 9.78 11.39 2.04
C ASN A 55 10.23 12.85 2.16
N SER A 56 9.90 13.75 1.21
CA SER A 56 10.36 15.14 1.20
C SER A 56 9.60 16.08 2.15
N LEU A 57 9.04 15.56 3.25
CA LEU A 57 8.39 16.35 4.29
C LEU A 57 9.37 16.64 5.44
#